data_AF-A0A1K1PF05-F1
#
_entry.id   AF-A0A1K1PF05-F1
#
_cell.length_a   1.000
_cell.length_b   1.000
_cell.length_c   1.000
_cell.angle_alpha   90.00
_cell.angle_beta   90.00
_cell.angle_gamma   90.00
#
_symmetry.space_group_name_H-M   'P 1'
#
loop_
_entity.id
_entity.type
_entity.pdbx_description
1 polymer ?
#
loop_
_entity_poly.entity_id
_entity_poly.type
_entity_poly.pdbx_seq_one_letter_code
_entity_poly.pdbx_strand_id
1 'polypeptide(L)'
;MTDINSNGGKCPSCGKPISNYNASSTDYGSPIRTCKCCGQPYLDSRYRELAIEEPWAGDLKASTGIKIALMGLFILVVSGGITFLTYHFKGYYYKKLAFVAVLSLLVIGYGIFDAIRVKSGAKQKSLDRKKAESEQRLMDRAYAQQLADLGYNVPNKYL
;
A
#
# COMPACT_ATOMS: atom_id res chain seq x y z
N MET A 1 -25.54 7.24 4.13
CA MET A 1 -24.31 6.46 3.84
C MET A 1 -23.69 7.03 2.56
N THR A 2 -22.66 7.86 2.72
CA THR A 2 -21.92 8.60 1.67
C THR A 2 -20.60 7.93 1.29
N ASP A 3 -20.34 6.72 1.79
CA ASP A 3 -19.13 5.94 1.52
C ASP A 3 -19.28 5.11 0.24
N ILE A 4 -18.30 5.21 -0.65
CA ILE A 4 -18.19 4.41 -1.87
C ILE A 4 -18.06 2.90 -1.61
N ASN A 5 -17.42 2.48 -0.51
CA ASN A 5 -17.26 1.06 -0.17
C ASN A 5 -18.61 0.42 0.17
N SER A 6 -19.48 1.16 0.88
CA SER A 6 -20.84 0.70 1.17
C SER A 6 -21.71 0.53 -0.08
N ASN A 7 -21.36 1.22 -1.18
CA ASN A 7 -22.08 1.20 -2.46
C ASN A 7 -21.40 0.35 -3.55
N GLY A 8 -20.42 -0.49 -3.19
CA GLY A 8 -19.76 -1.41 -4.12
C GLY A 8 -19.03 -0.71 -5.27
N GLY A 9 -18.36 0.41 -5.01
CA GLY A 9 -17.61 1.15 -6.04
C GLY A 9 -18.43 2.12 -6.87
N LYS A 10 -19.68 2.37 -6.49
CA LYS A 10 -20.57 3.34 -7.14
C LYS A 10 -20.63 4.63 -6.34
N CYS A 11 -20.77 5.75 -7.05
CA CYS A 11 -20.98 7.04 -6.42
C CYS A 11 -22.29 7.03 -5.61
N PRO A 12 -22.27 7.43 -4.33
CA PRO A 12 -23.47 7.46 -3.48
C PRO A 12 -24.54 8.44 -3.99
N SER A 13 -24.13 9.51 -4.68
CA SER A 13 -25.05 10.56 -5.13
C SER A 13 -25.69 10.27 -6.50
N CYS A 14 -24.95 9.65 -7.44
CA CYS A 14 -25.44 9.43 -8.80
C CYS A 14 -25.52 7.96 -9.24
N GLY A 15 -25.09 7.02 -8.39
CA GLY A 15 -25.14 5.58 -8.67
C GLY A 15 -24.20 5.08 -9.78
N LYS A 16 -23.46 5.97 -10.45
CA LYS A 16 -22.52 5.60 -11.52
C LYS A 16 -21.26 4.95 -10.94
N PRO A 17 -20.69 3.94 -11.63
CA PRO A 17 -19.44 3.32 -11.20
C PRO A 17 -18.28 4.32 -11.29
N ILE A 18 -17.42 4.32 -10.27
CA ILE A 18 -16.18 5.11 -10.30
C ILE A 18 -15.11 4.31 -11.04
N SER A 19 -14.44 4.96 -12.00
CA SER A 19 -13.35 4.32 -12.74
C SER A 19 -12.17 4.00 -11.83
N ASN A 20 -11.53 2.86 -12.06
CA ASN A 20 -10.40 2.36 -11.26
C ASN A 20 -10.71 2.15 -9.78
N TYR A 21 -11.98 1.89 -9.45
CA TYR A 21 -12.32 1.43 -8.11
C TYR A 21 -11.74 0.03 -7.89
N ASN A 22 -10.91 -0.07 -6.87
CA ASN A 22 -10.41 -1.32 -6.33
C ASN A 22 -10.67 -1.29 -4.82
N ALA A 23 -11.52 -2.19 -4.34
CA ALA A 23 -11.86 -2.27 -2.92
C ALA A 23 -10.65 -2.61 -2.04
N SER A 24 -9.63 -3.27 -2.59
CA SER A 24 -8.43 -3.69 -1.85
C SER A 24 -7.32 -2.65 -1.83
N SER A 25 -7.42 -1.59 -2.64
CA SER A 25 -6.39 -0.54 -2.64
C SER A 25 -6.59 0.34 -1.42
N THR A 26 -5.56 0.53 -0.62
CA THR A 26 -5.60 1.42 0.54
C THR A 26 -4.41 2.36 0.50
N ASP A 27 -4.62 3.65 0.78
CA ASP A 27 -3.54 4.64 0.87
C ASP A 27 -3.81 5.70 1.94
N TYR A 28 -2.82 6.52 2.24
CA TYR A 28 -2.96 7.63 3.18
C TYR A 28 -3.16 8.94 2.42
N GLY A 29 -4.12 9.75 2.86
CA GLY A 29 -4.44 11.02 2.22
C GLY A 29 -5.87 11.46 2.51
N SER A 30 -6.34 12.44 1.74
CA SER A 30 -7.70 12.93 1.86
C SER A 30 -8.74 11.87 1.43
N PRO A 31 -9.70 11.51 2.30
CA PRO A 31 -10.80 10.62 1.96
C PRO A 31 -11.94 11.32 1.24
N ILE A 32 -11.94 12.66 1.17
CA ILE A 32 -12.90 13.40 0.34
C ILE A 32 -12.44 13.33 -1.10
N ARG A 33 -13.29 12.78 -1.96
CA ARG A 33 -13.07 12.70 -3.40
C ARG A 33 -14.27 13.26 -4.14
N THR A 34 -14.01 13.84 -5.31
CA THR A 34 -15.07 14.41 -6.15
C THR A 34 -15.44 13.43 -7.26
N CYS A 35 -16.73 13.18 -7.45
CA CYS A 35 -17.18 12.33 -8.54
C CYS A 35 -17.03 13.05 -9.88
N LYS A 36 -16.33 12.43 -10.85
CA LYS A 36 -16.17 12.99 -12.20
C LYS A 36 -17.48 13.07 -13.00
N CYS A 37 -18.50 12.29 -12.61
CA CYS A 37 -19.78 12.24 -13.33
C CYS A 37 -20.77 13.31 -12.85
N CYS A 38 -20.88 13.53 -11.54
CA CYS A 38 -21.87 14.45 -10.96
C CYS A 38 -21.26 15.64 -10.21
N GLY A 39 -19.94 15.69 -10.06
CA GLY A 39 -19.25 16.77 -9.34
C GLY A 39 -19.43 16.77 -7.83
N GLN A 40 -20.23 15.85 -7.27
CA GLN A 40 -20.48 15.81 -5.83
C GLN A 40 -19.31 15.18 -5.06
N PRO A 41 -18.97 15.72 -3.88
CA PRO A 41 -18.01 15.08 -2.99
C PRO A 41 -18.60 13.80 -2.40
N TYR A 42 -17.76 12.79 -2.25
CA TYR A 42 -18.08 11.53 -1.59
C TYR A 42 -16.92 11.09 -0.72
N LEU A 43 -17.21 10.21 0.23
CA LEU A 43 -16.22 9.64 1.12
C LEU A 43 -15.64 8.35 0.51
N ASP A 44 -14.32 8.26 0.46
CA ASP A 44 -13.57 7.08 0.05
C ASP A 44 -12.80 6.49 1.23
N SER A 45 -13.37 5.48 1.90
CA SER A 45 -12.76 4.87 3.09
C SER A 45 -11.49 4.06 2.82
N ARG A 46 -11.06 3.98 1.55
CA ARG A 46 -9.74 3.46 1.15
C ARG A 46 -8.61 4.41 1.51
N TYR A 47 -8.91 5.71 1.58
CA TYR A 47 -7.98 6.73 2.02
C TYR A 47 -8.20 7.02 3.50
N ARG A 48 -7.12 7.12 4.27
CA ARG A 48 -7.17 7.42 5.71
C ARG A 48 -6.34 8.66 6.02
N GLU A 49 -6.84 9.49 6.92
CA GLU A 49 -6.08 10.60 7.47
C GLU A 49 -5.25 10.11 8.67
N LEU A 50 -3.93 10.02 8.49
CA LEU A 50 -2.97 9.56 9.51
C LEU A 50 -2.94 10.41 10.80
N ALA A 51 -3.45 11.63 10.74
CA ALA A 51 -3.58 12.48 11.91
C ALA A 51 -4.71 12.03 12.86
N ILE A 52 -5.72 11.34 12.32
CA ILE A 52 -6.90 10.86 13.05
C ILE A 52 -6.77 9.36 13.30
N GLU A 53 -6.41 8.61 12.28
CA GLU A 53 -6.31 7.16 12.32
C GLU A 53 -4.86 6.70 12.46
N GLU A 54 -4.67 5.61 13.22
CA GLU A 54 -3.36 4.98 13.33
C GLU A 54 -2.92 4.38 11.99
N PRO A 55 -1.60 4.38 11.67
CA PRO A 55 -1.08 3.70 10.51
C PRO A 55 -1.40 2.19 10.57
N TRP A 56 -1.59 1.56 9.42
CA TRP A 56 -1.86 0.13 9.37
C TRP A 56 -0.74 -0.67 10.03
N ALA A 57 -1.13 -1.67 10.83
CA ALA A 57 -0.23 -2.53 11.57
C ALA A 57 0.77 -3.33 10.70
N GLY A 58 0.65 -3.29 9.36
CA GLY A 58 1.57 -3.91 8.40
C GLY A 58 2.69 -2.98 7.92
N ASP A 59 2.53 -1.66 8.00
CA ASP A 59 3.45 -0.75 7.32
C ASP A 59 4.81 -0.67 8.00
N LEU A 60 4.88 -0.79 9.31
CA LEU A 60 6.15 -0.74 10.06
C LEU A 60 6.76 -2.13 10.32
N LYS A 61 6.19 -3.20 9.75
CA LYS A 61 6.67 -4.56 10.00
C LYS A 61 7.84 -4.91 9.07
N ALA A 62 9.05 -4.94 9.64
CA ALA A 62 10.25 -5.42 8.95
C ALA A 62 10.13 -6.91 8.52
N SER A 63 9.21 -7.66 9.14
CA SER A 63 8.94 -9.04 8.79
C SER A 63 8.42 -9.23 7.37
N THR A 64 7.85 -8.20 6.73
CA THR A 64 7.44 -8.25 5.32
C THR A 64 8.65 -8.34 4.39
N GLY A 65 9.65 -7.45 4.56
CA GLY A 65 10.89 -7.50 3.79
C GLY A 65 11.67 -8.79 3.99
N ILE A 66 11.73 -9.30 5.23
CA ILE A 66 12.36 -10.59 5.55
C ILE A 66 11.65 -11.76 4.85
N LYS A 67 10.30 -11.79 4.83
CA LYS A 67 9.54 -12.83 4.12
C LYS A 67 9.82 -12.83 2.61
N ILE A 68 9.92 -11.63 2.01
CA ILE A 68 10.25 -11.47 0.58
C ILE A 68 11.67 -12.01 0.31
N ALA A 69 12.64 -11.67 1.16
CA ALA A 69 14.01 -12.17 1.03
C ALA A 69 14.09 -13.71 1.17
N LEU A 70 13.36 -14.30 2.13
CA LEU A 70 13.29 -15.75 2.30
C LEU A 70 12.66 -16.46 1.09
N MET A 71 11.62 -15.87 0.51
CA MET A 71 11.00 -16.41 -0.71
C MET A 71 11.98 -16.37 -1.90
N GLY A 72 12.70 -15.26 -2.07
CA GLY A 72 13.75 -15.16 -3.09
C GLY A 72 14.87 -16.18 -2.88
N LEU A 73 15.30 -16.38 -1.63
CA LEU A 73 16.31 -17.38 -1.28
C LEU A 73 15.84 -18.80 -1.61
N PHE A 74 14.59 -19.14 -1.29
CA PHE A 74 14.01 -20.43 -1.62
C PHE A 74 14.03 -20.69 -3.13
N ILE A 75 13.60 -19.71 -3.94
CA ILE A 75 13.62 -19.83 -5.41
C ILE A 75 15.05 -19.96 -5.94
N LEU A 76 16.01 -19.23 -5.36
CA LEU A 76 17.43 -19.33 -5.72
C LEU A 76 17.99 -20.73 -5.43
N VAL A 77 17.71 -21.29 -4.26
CA VAL A 77 18.16 -22.64 -3.87
C VAL A 77 17.55 -23.71 -4.79
N VAL A 78 16.26 -23.62 -5.08
CA VAL A 78 15.59 -24.57 -5.98
C VAL A 78 16.10 -24.46 -7.41
N SER A 79 16.12 -23.26 -7.99
CA SER A 79 16.57 -23.06 -9.38
C SER A 79 18.06 -23.34 -9.57
N GLY A 80 18.90 -22.91 -8.63
CA GLY A 80 20.33 -23.20 -8.60
C GLY A 80 20.60 -24.70 -8.42
N GLY A 81 19.90 -25.35 -7.50
CA GLY A 81 20.01 -26.78 -7.25
C GLY A 81 19.63 -27.62 -8.47
N ILE A 82 18.51 -27.30 -9.13
CA ILE A 82 18.12 -27.98 -10.39
C ILE A 82 19.18 -27.77 -11.46
N THR A 83 19.67 -26.55 -11.64
CA THR A 83 20.69 -26.23 -12.65
C THR A 83 21.99 -27.01 -12.40
N PHE A 84 22.44 -27.07 -11.13
CA PHE A 84 23.61 -27.82 -10.72
C PHE A 84 23.46 -29.32 -10.99
N LEU A 85 22.33 -29.92 -10.61
CA LEU A 85 22.04 -31.33 -10.87
C LEU A 85 21.98 -31.64 -12.37
N THR A 86 21.31 -30.81 -13.17
CA THR A 86 21.23 -31.03 -14.63
C THR A 86 22.58 -30.88 -15.32
N TYR A 87 23.42 -29.97 -14.83
CA TYR A 87 24.77 -29.80 -15.36
C TYR A 87 25.65 -31.00 -15.02
N HIS A 88 25.67 -31.44 -13.76
CA HIS A 88 26.54 -32.52 -13.29
C HIS A 88 26.11 -33.91 -13.79
N PHE A 89 24.81 -34.18 -13.91
CA PHE A 89 24.32 -35.50 -14.34
C PHE A 89 24.02 -35.61 -15.84
N LYS A 90 23.62 -34.52 -16.49
CA LYS A 90 23.17 -34.54 -17.90
C LYS A 90 24.02 -33.66 -18.82
N GLY A 91 24.97 -32.87 -18.31
CA GLY A 91 25.78 -31.94 -19.10
C GLY A 91 24.96 -30.82 -19.76
N TYR A 92 23.70 -30.63 -19.37
CA TYR A 92 22.77 -29.73 -20.05
C TYR A 92 22.51 -28.48 -19.23
N TYR A 93 22.61 -27.31 -19.86
CA TYR A 93 22.45 -26.01 -19.22
C TYR A 93 21.20 -25.29 -19.70
N TYR A 94 20.21 -25.17 -18.81
CA TYR A 94 18.98 -24.43 -19.09
C TYR A 94 19.17 -22.93 -18.79
N LYS A 95 19.42 -22.14 -19.83
CA LYS A 95 19.55 -20.68 -19.73
C LYS A 95 18.39 -19.99 -18.98
N LYS A 96 17.17 -20.55 -19.09
CA LYS A 96 15.98 -20.05 -18.37
C LYS A 96 16.12 -20.16 -16.85
N LEU A 97 16.66 -21.26 -16.33
CA LEU A 97 16.84 -21.45 -14.88
C LEU A 97 17.93 -20.53 -14.33
N ALA A 98 19.01 -20.34 -15.08
CA ALA A 98 20.04 -19.36 -14.73
C ALA A 98 19.51 -17.93 -14.67
N PHE A 99 18.63 -17.55 -15.60
CA PHE A 99 17.95 -16.26 -15.57
C PHE A 99 17.06 -16.10 -14.33
N VAL A 100 16.30 -17.14 -13.97
CA VAL A 100 15.49 -17.15 -12.73
C VAL A 100 16.36 -17.02 -11.49
N ALA A 101 17.53 -17.66 -11.43
CA ALA A 101 18.46 -17.51 -10.32
C ALA A 101 18.95 -16.06 -10.18
N VAL A 102 19.29 -15.39 -11.29
CA VAL A 102 19.68 -13.97 -11.28
C VAL A 102 18.53 -13.06 -10.81
N LEU A 103 17.30 -13.29 -11.29
CA LEU A 103 16.12 -12.55 -10.81
C LEU A 103 15.88 -12.77 -9.31
N SER A 104 16.13 -13.98 -8.82
CA SER A 104 15.98 -14.31 -7.40
C SER A 104 16.94 -13.50 -6.53
N LEU A 105 18.17 -13.27 -6.98
CA LEU A 105 19.13 -12.38 -6.30
C LEU A 105 18.62 -10.94 -6.19
N LEU A 106 17.97 -10.42 -7.24
CA LEU A 106 17.37 -9.08 -7.20
C LEU A 106 16.22 -8.99 -6.18
N VAL A 107 15.37 -10.02 -6.12
CA VAL A 107 14.27 -10.10 -5.14
C VAL A 107 14.81 -10.16 -3.71
N ILE A 108 15.87 -10.94 -3.46
CA ILE A 108 16.54 -11.00 -2.16
C ILE A 108 17.10 -9.62 -1.79
N GLY A 109 17.80 -8.96 -2.71
CA GLY A 109 18.35 -7.62 -2.50
C GLY A 109 17.26 -6.59 -2.16
N TYR A 110 16.13 -6.63 -2.86
CA TYR A 110 14.97 -5.79 -2.57
C TYR A 110 14.40 -6.05 -1.18
N GLY A 111 14.21 -7.32 -0.80
CA GLY A 111 13.69 -7.69 0.52
C GLY A 111 14.60 -7.25 1.67
N ILE A 112 15.92 -7.38 1.51
CA ILE A 112 16.91 -6.90 2.48
C ILE A 112 16.87 -5.36 2.56
N PHE A 113 16.82 -4.67 1.42
CA PHE A 113 16.74 -3.21 1.38
C PHE A 113 15.48 -2.68 2.08
N ASP A 114 14.32 -3.29 1.83
CA ASP A 114 13.07 -2.92 2.51
C ASP A 114 13.17 -3.15 4.02
N ALA A 115 13.72 -4.29 4.46
CA ALA A 115 13.95 -4.57 5.88
C ALA A 115 14.88 -3.53 6.55
N ILE A 116 15.96 -3.13 5.86
CA ILE A 116 16.86 -2.05 6.32
C ILE A 116 16.10 -0.71 6.38
N ARG A 117 15.23 -0.43 5.42
CA ARG A 117 14.46 0.83 5.36
C ARG A 117 13.45 0.95 6.50
N VAL A 118 12.87 -0.18 6.91
CA VAL A 118 12.01 -0.26 8.10
C VAL A 118 12.85 -0.08 9.37
N LYS A 119 13.97 -0.81 9.50
CA LYS A 119 14.83 -0.75 10.70
C LYS A 119 15.53 0.60 10.88
N SER A 120 15.90 1.26 9.78
CA SER A 120 16.54 2.59 9.80
C SER A 120 15.56 3.73 10.11
N GLY A 121 14.27 3.44 10.27
CA GLY A 121 13.25 4.45 10.54
C GLY A 121 12.91 5.33 9.33
N ALA A 122 13.48 5.08 8.16
CA ALA A 122 13.13 5.83 6.94
C ALA A 122 11.65 5.66 6.57
N LYS A 123 11.06 4.50 6.85
CA LYS A 123 9.61 4.27 6.68
C LYS A 123 8.79 5.02 7.74
N GLN A 124 9.25 5.06 8.99
CA GLN A 124 8.64 5.88 10.04
C GLN A 124 8.65 7.36 9.65
N LYS A 125 9.79 7.89 9.21
CA LYS A 125 9.92 9.28 8.74
C LYS A 125 8.96 9.61 7.60
N SER A 126 8.70 8.65 6.71
CA SER A 126 7.72 8.84 5.62
C SER A 126 6.28 8.88 6.13
N LEU A 127 5.94 8.09 7.16
CA LEU A 127 4.63 8.13 7.82
C LEU A 127 4.47 9.41 8.61
N ASP A 128 5.49 9.85 9.34
CA ASP A 128 5.49 11.10 10.10
C ASP A 128 5.27 12.30 9.17
N ARG A 129 5.91 12.29 7.98
CA ARG A 129 5.67 13.31 6.95
C ARG A 129 4.21 13.31 6.48
N LYS A 130 3.66 12.13 6.14
CA LYS A 130 2.25 12.00 5.73
C LYS A 130 1.27 12.40 6.85
N LYS A 131 1.63 12.15 8.11
CA LYS A 131 0.88 12.59 9.28
C LYS A 131 0.89 14.11 9.42
N ALA A 132 2.04 14.76 9.27
CA ALA A 132 2.13 16.22 9.27
C ALA A 132 1.31 16.85 8.13
N GLU A 133 1.37 16.29 6.92
CA GLU A 133 0.53 16.72 5.78
C GLU A 133 -0.98 16.54 6.07
N SER A 134 -1.35 15.46 6.77
CA SER A 134 -2.72 15.21 7.22
C SER A 134 -3.18 16.23 8.26
N GLU A 135 -2.34 16.53 9.26
CA GLU A 135 -2.62 17.56 10.26
C GLU A 135 -2.81 18.94 9.64
N GLN A 136 -1.96 19.32 8.67
CA GLN A 136 -2.08 20.58 7.95
C GLN A 136 -3.41 20.71 7.20
N ARG A 137 -3.90 19.62 6.56
CA ARG A 137 -5.22 19.62 5.91
C ARG A 137 -6.35 19.75 6.92
N LEU A 138 -6.26 19.05 8.05
CA LEU A 138 -7.28 19.08 9.10
C LEU A 138 -7.31 20.38 9.90
N MET A 139 -6.24 21.18 9.88
CA MET A 139 -6.26 22.53 10.44
C MET A 139 -7.18 23.48 9.66
N ASP A 140 -7.51 23.17 8.40
CA ASP A 140 -8.56 23.86 7.68
C ASP A 140 -9.94 23.43 8.20
N ARG A 141 -10.60 24.34 8.92
CA ARG A 141 -11.92 24.08 9.50
C ARG A 141 -12.98 23.75 8.45
N ALA A 142 -12.90 24.32 7.26
CA ALA A 142 -13.86 24.03 6.20
C ALA A 142 -13.74 22.57 5.75
N TYR A 143 -12.51 22.07 5.62
CA TYR A 143 -12.23 20.68 5.27
C TYR A 143 -12.64 19.71 6.39
N ALA A 144 -12.32 20.03 7.64
CA ALA A 144 -12.69 19.20 8.80
C ALA A 144 -14.22 19.10 8.98
N GLN A 145 -14.94 20.21 8.79
CA GLN A 145 -16.41 20.22 8.79
C GLN A 145 -16.99 19.40 7.64
N GLN A 146 -16.46 19.55 6.42
CA GLN A 146 -16.89 18.75 5.27
C GLN A 146 -16.69 17.24 5.49
N LEU A 147 -15.59 16.84 6.15
CA LEU A 147 -15.35 15.45 6.55
C LEU A 147 -16.41 14.95 7.54
N ALA A 148 -16.73 15.75 8.56
CA ALA A 148 -17.73 15.41 9.55
C ALA A 148 -19.14 15.31 8.94
N ASP A 149 -19.51 16.23 8.04
CA ASP A 149 -20.78 16.24 7.32
C ASP A 149 -20.94 15.00 6.42
N LEU A 150 -19.84 14.53 5.83
CA LEU A 150 -19.80 13.28 5.06
C LEU A 150 -19.79 12.02 5.93
N GLY A 151 -19.86 12.16 7.26
CA GLY A 151 -19.96 11.06 8.22
C GLY A 151 -18.61 10.42 8.60
N TYR A 152 -17.49 11.11 8.36
CA TYR A 152 -16.17 10.67 8.82
C TYR A 152 -15.96 11.06 10.30
N ASN A 153 -15.32 10.19 11.08
CA ASN A 153 -15.12 10.44 12.51
C ASN A 153 -13.94 11.40 12.73
N VAL A 154 -14.23 12.70 12.84
CA VAL A 154 -13.24 13.75 13.08
C VAL A 154 -13.21 14.13 14.57
N PRO A 155 -12.04 14.12 15.24
CA PRO A 155 -11.94 14.56 16.63
C PRO A 155 -12.28 16.05 16.80
N ASN A 156 -12.94 16.39 17.92
CA ASN A 156 -13.33 17.78 18.27
C ASN A 156 -12.16 18.79 18.27
N LYS A 157 -10.91 18.33 18.35
CA LYS A 157 -9.71 19.18 18.25
C LYS A 157 -9.63 19.93 16.91
N TYR A 158 -10.24 19.40 15.85
CA TYR A 158 -10.16 19.93 14.48
C TYR A 158 -11.47 20.57 13.99
N LEU A 159 -12.54 20.55 14.81
CA LEU A 159 -13.87 21.09 14.47
C LEU A 159 -14.07 22.54 14.97
#